data_AF-A0A9P7YDM8-F1
#
_entry.id   AF-A0A9P7YDM8-F1
#
_cell.length_a   1.000
_cell.length_b   1.000
_cell.length_c   1.000
_cell.angle_alpha   90.00
_cell.angle_beta   90.00
_cell.angle_gamma   90.00
#
_symmetry.space_group_name_H-M   'P 1'
#
loop_
_entity.id
_entity.type
_entity.pdbx_description
1 polymer ?
#
loop_
_entity_poly.entity_id
_entity_poly.type
_entity_poly.pdbx_seq_one_letter_code
_entity_poly.pdbx_strand_id
1 'polypeptide(L)'
;MASRVSLTLLALCLLAFCSGIDGRQSSHSKRRPSNHKKWIPTWGSMPQLTEPANLPPPPFNQSGQVFFNSTIRQTIKTSVGGSQIRLRFSNAFGIYDLPITAVTVSLSRNRGAGINAIQTKTLKSVKFSGSSNYIVPQGALVVSDPIDFAVPAQTILTVTMYLAEGQQSNFITSHPGSRAASWLTQGNQVSSESLSGASLASVAHWYFLSNVEVLAPRDSKAFAIVGDSITDGRGSDTNKNNRWPDLLLTRLQKRPSRSNIAFINQAAGGNRVLYDGLGPNALSRIDRDVLSQSSVQYAMIFEGVNDIGTTITSPSAQRIVGDRLIAAYKQMATRLRTADIEVWGATITPFSAPANYTGQPYSDPERERTRQRVNRWIREGGNFDEVVDFDRILRDEKVPSQLKMEYNSGDYLHPNVAGYQRLADSFPLHIF
;
A
#
# COMPACT_ATOMS: atom_id res chain seq x y z
N MET A 1 -50.14 30.13 -38.85
CA MET A 1 -50.00 30.04 -37.38
C MET A 1 -51.03 29.00 -36.88
N ALA A 2 -50.80 27.71 -37.13
CA ALA A 2 -50.32 26.72 -36.14
C ALA A 2 -51.21 26.69 -34.87
N SER A 3 -52.32 25.95 -34.78
CA SER A 3 -52.53 24.49 -34.85
C SER A 3 -51.52 23.70 -34.00
N ARG A 4 -51.89 23.38 -32.76
CA ARG A 4 -51.20 22.38 -31.94
C ARG A 4 -51.94 21.05 -32.03
N VAL A 5 -51.38 20.23 -32.90
CA VAL A 5 -51.64 18.82 -33.12
C VAL A 5 -51.24 18.02 -31.86
N SER A 6 -52.14 17.22 -31.32
CA SER A 6 -51.79 16.04 -30.53
C SER A 6 -51.91 14.83 -31.46
N LEU A 7 -50.77 14.34 -31.95
CA LEU A 7 -50.67 13.07 -32.67
C LEU A 7 -49.88 12.09 -31.80
N THR A 8 -50.56 11.01 -31.44
CA THR A 8 -50.16 9.60 -31.54
C THR A 8 -48.66 9.30 -31.70
N LEU A 9 -48.13 8.34 -30.94
CA LEU A 9 -47.86 7.00 -31.50
C LEU A 9 -47.31 6.04 -30.43
N LEU A 10 -47.97 4.88 -30.37
CA LEU A 10 -47.52 3.61 -29.83
C LEU A 10 -46.21 3.20 -30.54
N ALA A 11 -45.12 2.95 -29.82
CA ALA A 11 -43.90 2.39 -30.40
C ALA A 11 -43.67 0.97 -29.88
N LEU A 12 -43.82 0.01 -30.81
CA LEU A 12 -43.57 -1.43 -30.67
C LEU A 12 -42.17 -1.74 -30.13
N CYS A 13 -42.10 -2.61 -29.14
CA CYS A 13 -40.89 -3.38 -28.83
C CYS A 13 -40.67 -4.45 -29.91
N LEU A 14 -39.74 -4.19 -30.84
CA LEU A 14 -39.19 -5.21 -31.74
C LEU A 14 -38.08 -5.98 -31.03
N LEU A 15 -38.43 -7.17 -30.51
CA LEU A 15 -37.47 -8.21 -30.14
C LEU A 15 -36.89 -8.82 -31.42
N ALA A 16 -35.76 -8.30 -31.88
CA ALA A 16 -34.98 -8.95 -32.92
C ALA A 16 -34.25 -10.18 -32.35
N PHE A 17 -34.80 -11.36 -32.63
CA PHE A 17 -34.06 -12.62 -32.55
C PHE A 17 -33.00 -12.65 -33.65
N CYS A 18 -31.75 -12.37 -33.30
CA CYS A 18 -30.60 -12.71 -34.15
C CYS A 18 -29.97 -14.01 -33.65
N SER A 19 -30.45 -15.12 -34.19
CA SER A 19 -29.73 -16.39 -34.23
C SER A 19 -28.59 -16.28 -35.25
N GLY A 20 -27.41 -15.88 -34.77
CA GLY A 20 -26.15 -15.93 -35.51
C GLY A 20 -25.25 -17.00 -34.91
N ILE A 21 -25.24 -18.18 -35.54
CA ILE A 21 -24.22 -19.21 -35.34
C ILE A 21 -22.93 -18.66 -35.93
N ASP A 22 -21.95 -18.34 -35.10
CA ASP A 22 -20.57 -18.14 -35.54
C ASP A 22 -19.64 -19.02 -34.70
N GLY A 23 -19.30 -20.16 -35.29
CA GLY A 23 -18.44 -21.19 -34.74
C GLY A 23 -16.97 -20.80 -34.76
N ARG A 24 -16.58 -19.78 -34.00
CA ARG A 24 -15.19 -19.64 -33.54
C ARG A 24 -15.11 -20.25 -32.16
N GLN A 25 -14.49 -21.43 -32.08
CA GLN A 25 -13.95 -21.94 -30.82
C GLN A 25 -12.94 -20.92 -30.29
N SER A 26 -13.43 -19.98 -29.51
CA SER A 26 -12.58 -19.24 -28.61
C SER A 26 -12.06 -20.28 -27.61
N SER A 27 -10.75 -20.50 -27.62
CA SER A 27 -10.07 -21.20 -26.54
C SER A 27 -10.12 -20.31 -25.30
N HIS A 28 -11.32 -20.18 -24.72
CA HIS A 28 -11.49 -19.69 -23.37
C HIS A 28 -10.81 -20.72 -22.48
N SER A 29 -9.55 -20.47 -22.17
CA SER A 29 -8.87 -21.03 -21.02
C SER A 29 -9.76 -20.74 -19.81
N LYS A 30 -10.64 -21.69 -19.48
CA LYS A 30 -11.30 -21.80 -18.18
C LYS A 30 -10.23 -22.08 -17.13
N ARG A 31 -9.37 -21.11 -16.84
CA ARG A 31 -8.57 -21.10 -15.61
C ARG A 31 -9.39 -20.41 -14.53
N ARG A 32 -10.50 -21.05 -14.13
CA ARG A 32 -10.83 -21.00 -12.70
C ARG A 32 -9.56 -21.56 -12.01
N PRO A 33 -9.03 -20.91 -10.97
CA PRO A 33 -8.00 -21.54 -10.16
C PRO A 33 -8.49 -22.96 -9.87
N SER A 34 -7.63 -23.97 -10.04
CA SER A 34 -7.92 -25.31 -9.51
C SER A 34 -8.52 -25.15 -8.11
N ASN A 35 -9.53 -25.92 -7.73
CA ASN A 35 -10.32 -25.79 -6.48
C ASN A 35 -9.52 -25.65 -5.15
N HIS A 36 -8.19 -25.70 -5.23
CA HIS A 36 -7.20 -25.67 -4.15
C HIS A 36 -6.24 -24.45 -4.16
N LYS A 37 -6.34 -23.49 -5.10
CA LYS A 37 -5.47 -22.29 -5.13
C LYS A 37 -6.26 -20.99 -5.27
N LYS A 38 -5.69 -19.87 -4.84
CA LYS A 38 -6.26 -18.53 -5.03
C LYS A 38 -5.17 -17.47 -5.19
N TRP A 39 -5.54 -16.33 -5.76
CA TRP A 39 -4.68 -15.15 -5.79
C TRP A 39 -4.71 -14.46 -4.44
N ILE A 40 -3.52 -14.18 -3.91
CA ILE A 40 -3.33 -13.47 -2.67
C ILE A 40 -2.20 -12.45 -2.85
N PRO A 41 -2.33 -11.21 -2.37
CA PRO A 41 -1.25 -10.24 -2.36
C PRO A 41 -0.10 -10.76 -1.52
N THR A 42 1.12 -10.66 -2.02
CA THR A 42 2.36 -10.94 -1.28
C THR A 42 3.10 -9.66 -0.91
N TRP A 43 2.76 -8.54 -1.56
CA TRP A 43 3.27 -7.21 -1.27
C TRP A 43 2.28 -6.17 -1.78
N GLY A 44 2.21 -5.01 -1.13
CA GLY A 44 1.49 -3.85 -1.64
C GLY A 44 1.87 -2.59 -0.86
N SER A 45 1.60 -1.43 -1.47
CA SER A 45 1.85 -0.12 -0.88
C SER A 45 0.69 0.82 -1.19
N MET A 46 0.36 1.71 -0.26
CA MET A 46 -0.71 2.68 -0.46
C MET A 46 -0.39 3.64 -1.62
N PRO A 47 -1.22 3.70 -2.68
CA PRO A 47 -1.08 4.70 -3.74
C PRO A 47 -1.30 6.12 -3.19
N GLN A 48 -0.43 7.05 -3.59
CA GLN A 48 -0.46 8.47 -3.23
C GLN A 48 -0.37 9.34 -4.48
N LEU A 49 -0.99 10.53 -4.43
CA LEU A 49 -0.59 11.60 -5.33
C LEU A 49 0.83 12.02 -4.94
N THR A 50 1.74 12.06 -5.91
CA THR A 50 3.12 12.46 -5.66
C THR A 50 3.19 13.95 -5.38
N GLU A 51 3.61 14.31 -4.18
CA GLU A 51 3.86 15.70 -3.82
C GLU A 51 5.02 16.28 -4.64
N PRO A 52 5.02 17.60 -4.94
CA PRO A 52 6.08 18.22 -5.74
C PRO A 52 7.51 17.92 -5.26
N ALA A 53 7.72 17.91 -3.94
CA ALA A 53 9.03 17.61 -3.33
C ALA A 53 9.44 16.13 -3.45
N ASN A 54 8.48 15.24 -3.73
CA ASN A 54 8.67 13.79 -3.85
C ASN A 54 8.62 13.29 -5.30
N LEU A 55 8.52 14.21 -6.27
CA LEU A 55 8.66 13.88 -7.69
C LEU A 55 10.05 13.28 -7.99
N PRO A 56 10.20 12.49 -9.06
CA PRO A 56 11.50 11.95 -9.39
C PRO A 56 12.49 13.09 -9.71
N PRO A 57 13.80 12.88 -9.46
CA PRO A 57 14.79 13.92 -9.62
C PRO A 57 15.02 14.21 -11.12
N PRO A 58 15.60 15.37 -11.49
CA PRO A 58 16.10 15.57 -12.85
C PRO A 58 17.04 14.43 -13.30
N PRO A 59 17.03 14.02 -14.59
CA PRO A 59 16.21 14.53 -15.69
C PRO A 59 14.83 13.85 -15.82
N PHE A 60 14.37 13.12 -14.80
CA PHE A 60 13.15 12.30 -14.86
C PHE A 60 11.86 13.09 -14.61
N ASN A 61 11.97 14.38 -14.32
CA ASN A 61 10.84 15.26 -14.04
C ASN A 61 11.04 16.60 -14.77
N GLN A 62 10.07 16.97 -15.58
CA GLN A 62 9.96 18.28 -16.20
C GLN A 62 8.52 18.78 -16.14
N SER A 63 8.30 20.07 -16.39
CA SER A 63 6.95 20.64 -16.36
C SER A 63 6.04 19.92 -17.36
N GLY A 64 4.92 19.38 -16.88
CA GLY A 64 3.93 18.67 -17.68
C GLY A 64 4.34 17.28 -18.15
N GLN A 65 5.51 16.76 -17.79
CA GLN A 65 5.94 15.42 -18.22
C GLN A 65 6.92 14.77 -17.24
N VAL A 66 6.64 13.53 -16.86
CA VAL A 66 7.47 12.77 -15.92
C VAL A 66 7.84 11.41 -16.52
N PHE A 67 9.07 10.96 -16.27
CA PHE A 67 9.63 9.69 -16.75
C PHE A 67 9.65 9.53 -18.28
N PHE A 68 9.82 10.62 -19.04
CA PHE A 68 10.04 10.55 -20.48
C PHE A 68 11.28 9.72 -20.81
N ASN A 69 11.14 8.77 -21.74
CA ASN A 69 12.19 7.83 -22.14
C ASN A 69 12.94 7.23 -20.93
N SER A 70 12.22 6.77 -19.91
CA SER A 70 12.82 6.39 -18.63
C SER A 70 12.53 4.95 -18.23
N THR A 71 13.57 4.26 -17.77
CA THR A 71 13.49 2.98 -17.07
C THR A 71 13.46 3.21 -15.57
N ILE A 72 12.49 2.60 -14.89
CA ILE A 72 12.29 2.62 -13.44
C ILE A 72 12.45 1.19 -12.93
N ARG A 73 13.42 0.95 -12.03
CA ARG A 73 13.68 -0.37 -11.43
C ARG A 73 13.46 -0.32 -9.92
N GLN A 74 12.53 -1.14 -9.45
CA GLN A 74 12.02 -1.11 -8.09
C GLN A 74 12.17 -2.49 -7.46
N THR A 75 12.51 -2.53 -6.18
CA THR A 75 12.57 -3.80 -5.42
C THR A 75 11.46 -3.89 -4.39
N ILE A 76 10.91 -5.08 -4.21
CA ILE A 76 9.88 -5.39 -3.22
C ILE A 76 10.21 -6.71 -2.51
N LYS A 77 9.80 -6.87 -1.25
CA LYS A 77 9.96 -8.11 -0.47
C LYS A 77 8.63 -8.86 -0.45
N THR A 78 8.61 -10.10 -0.92
CA THR A 78 7.43 -10.97 -0.84
C THR A 78 7.17 -11.40 0.60
N SER A 79 5.91 -11.45 1.02
CA SER A 79 5.51 -12.03 2.29
C SER A 79 5.38 -13.55 2.19
N VAL A 80 4.45 -14.02 1.37
CA VAL A 80 4.24 -15.45 1.06
C VAL A 80 4.75 -15.80 -0.33
N GLY A 81 5.07 -17.07 -0.53
CA GLY A 81 5.46 -17.61 -1.82
C GLY A 81 4.28 -18.12 -2.66
N GLY A 82 4.55 -18.42 -3.93
CA GLY A 82 3.57 -19.07 -4.82
C GLY A 82 4.17 -19.50 -6.15
N SER A 83 3.36 -20.21 -6.95
CA SER A 83 3.81 -20.80 -8.21
C SER A 83 3.76 -19.85 -9.41
N GLN A 84 2.93 -18.81 -9.31
CA GLN A 84 2.80 -17.76 -10.31
C GLN A 84 2.69 -16.42 -9.60
N ILE A 85 3.01 -15.34 -10.31
CA ILE A 85 2.78 -13.98 -9.84
C ILE A 85 1.93 -13.19 -10.84
N ARG A 86 1.32 -12.10 -10.38
CA ARG A 86 0.78 -11.03 -11.22
C ARG A 86 1.01 -9.68 -10.55
N LEU A 87 1.16 -8.63 -11.35
CA LEU A 87 1.50 -7.28 -10.90
C LEU A 87 0.29 -6.36 -11.06
N ARG A 88 0.11 -5.40 -10.15
CA ARG A 88 -0.88 -4.33 -10.27
C ARG A 88 -0.20 -2.97 -10.41
N PHE A 89 -0.54 -2.23 -11.46
CA PHE A 89 -0.09 -0.86 -11.69
C PHE A 89 -1.27 0.10 -11.57
N SER A 90 -1.10 1.16 -10.79
CA SER A 90 -2.14 2.12 -10.46
C SER A 90 -1.86 3.48 -11.09
N ASN A 91 -2.87 4.04 -11.73
CA ASN A 91 -2.95 5.43 -12.17
C ASN A 91 -4.02 6.21 -11.39
N ALA A 92 -4.30 5.81 -10.15
CA ALA A 92 -5.39 6.35 -9.32
C ALA A 92 -5.37 7.88 -9.15
N PHE A 93 -4.19 8.49 -9.17
CA PHE A 93 -4.00 9.94 -9.02
C PHE A 93 -3.43 10.62 -10.27
N GLY A 94 -3.21 9.86 -11.34
CA GLY A 94 -2.88 10.46 -12.62
C GLY A 94 -4.09 11.22 -13.16
N ILE A 95 -3.85 12.40 -13.73
CA ILE A 95 -4.87 13.17 -14.45
C ILE A 95 -4.80 12.96 -15.99
N TYR A 96 -3.87 12.11 -16.43
CA TYR A 96 -3.75 11.62 -17.81
C TYR A 96 -3.39 10.14 -17.78
N ASP A 97 -3.52 9.49 -18.94
CA ASP A 97 -3.14 8.09 -19.11
C ASP A 97 -1.66 7.82 -18.75
N LEU A 98 -1.40 6.63 -18.22
CA LEU A 98 -0.06 6.12 -17.94
C LEU A 98 0.34 5.13 -19.06
N PRO A 99 1.23 5.52 -19.99
CA PRO A 99 1.61 4.68 -21.13
C PRO A 99 2.77 3.74 -20.78
N ILE A 100 2.46 2.57 -20.21
CA ILE A 100 3.46 1.54 -19.89
C ILE A 100 3.95 0.89 -21.20
N THR A 101 5.21 1.13 -21.57
CA THR A 101 5.78 0.59 -22.82
C THR A 101 6.29 -0.84 -22.68
N ALA A 102 6.97 -1.15 -21.57
CA ALA A 102 7.47 -2.51 -21.30
C ALA A 102 7.66 -2.73 -19.80
N VAL A 103 7.47 -3.96 -19.33
CA VAL A 103 7.73 -4.35 -17.94
C VAL A 103 8.42 -5.72 -17.90
N THR A 104 9.40 -5.87 -17.01
CA THR A 104 10.04 -7.14 -16.67
C THR A 104 10.01 -7.38 -15.16
N VAL A 105 10.09 -8.65 -14.77
CA VAL A 105 10.25 -9.08 -13.38
C VAL A 105 11.39 -10.08 -13.28
N SER A 106 12.14 -10.04 -12.18
CA SER A 106 13.27 -10.93 -11.90
C SER A 106 13.53 -11.03 -10.40
N LEU A 107 14.41 -11.94 -10.00
CA LEU A 107 15.02 -11.91 -8.67
C LEU A 107 16.10 -10.82 -8.62
N SER A 108 16.16 -10.10 -7.51
CA SER A 108 17.24 -9.13 -7.26
C SER A 108 18.60 -9.84 -7.14
N ARG A 109 19.67 -9.21 -7.65
CA ARG A 109 21.03 -9.73 -7.48
C ARG A 109 21.39 -9.78 -5.99
N ASN A 110 22.06 -10.84 -5.56
CA ASN A 110 22.41 -11.09 -4.15
C ASN A 110 21.22 -11.06 -3.17
N ARG A 111 19.97 -11.17 -3.65
CA ARG A 111 18.74 -11.11 -2.84
C ARG A 111 18.58 -9.82 -2.02
N GLY A 112 19.26 -8.73 -2.38
CA GLY A 112 19.19 -7.47 -1.63
C GLY A 112 18.14 -6.50 -2.16
N ALA A 113 17.55 -5.71 -1.26
CA ALA A 113 16.66 -4.61 -1.62
C ALA A 113 17.44 -3.36 -2.03
N GLY A 114 16.84 -2.53 -2.87
CA GLY A 114 17.43 -1.28 -3.36
C GLY A 114 18.59 -1.45 -4.32
N ILE A 115 18.76 -2.62 -4.92
CA ILE A 115 19.87 -2.93 -5.84
C ILE A 115 19.43 -2.66 -7.28
N ASN A 116 20.29 -2.02 -8.08
CA ASN A 116 20.02 -1.73 -9.49
C ASN A 116 20.26 -2.91 -10.44
N ALA A 117 20.60 -4.08 -9.89
CA ALA A 117 21.06 -5.25 -10.62
C ALA A 117 20.18 -6.48 -10.36
N ILE A 118 20.03 -7.32 -11.37
CA ILE A 118 19.11 -8.45 -11.40
C ILE A 118 19.81 -9.78 -11.66
N GLN A 119 19.13 -10.88 -11.38
CA GLN A 119 19.52 -12.21 -11.85
C GLN A 119 18.90 -12.46 -13.23
N THR A 120 19.64 -12.21 -14.30
CA THR A 120 19.16 -12.28 -15.70
C THR A 120 18.51 -13.62 -16.06
N LYS A 121 19.01 -14.74 -15.51
CA LYS A 121 18.44 -16.08 -15.72
C LYS A 121 16.99 -16.23 -15.24
N THR A 122 16.56 -15.36 -14.33
CA THR A 122 15.19 -15.36 -13.78
C THR A 122 14.28 -14.39 -14.50
N LEU A 123 14.79 -13.55 -15.40
CA LEU A 123 14.04 -12.46 -16.02
C LEU A 123 12.86 -12.99 -16.85
N LYS A 124 11.68 -12.43 -16.61
CA LYS A 124 10.46 -12.66 -17.38
C LYS A 124 9.87 -11.34 -17.83
N SER A 125 9.41 -11.29 -19.08
CA SER A 125 8.57 -10.20 -19.59
C SER A 125 7.18 -10.29 -18.98
N VAL A 126 6.60 -9.14 -18.69
CA VAL A 126 5.23 -9.00 -18.18
C VAL A 126 4.33 -8.59 -19.33
N LYS A 127 3.13 -9.16 -19.37
CA LYS A 127 2.12 -8.88 -20.40
C LYS A 127 0.81 -8.41 -19.77
N PHE A 128 0.00 -7.74 -20.57
CA PHE A 128 -1.34 -7.25 -20.24
C PHE A 128 -2.29 -7.65 -21.36
N SER A 129 -3.19 -8.60 -21.09
CA SER A 129 -4.11 -9.15 -22.08
C SER A 129 -3.38 -9.64 -23.35
N GLY A 130 -2.20 -10.25 -23.17
CA GLY A 130 -1.34 -10.75 -24.25
C GLY A 130 -0.36 -9.72 -24.85
N SER A 131 -0.54 -8.42 -24.62
CA SER A 131 0.34 -7.35 -25.10
C SER A 131 1.53 -7.11 -24.15
N SER A 132 2.69 -6.69 -24.66
CA SER A 132 3.84 -6.28 -23.84
C SER A 132 3.73 -4.86 -23.27
N ASN A 133 2.74 -4.08 -23.74
CA ASN A 133 2.48 -2.71 -23.31
C ASN A 133 1.02 -2.57 -22.84
N TYR A 134 0.74 -1.47 -22.14
CA TYR A 134 -0.62 -1.10 -21.76
C TYR A 134 -0.70 0.40 -21.48
N ILE A 135 -1.81 1.03 -21.87
CA ILE A 135 -2.13 2.41 -21.50
C ILE A 135 -3.14 2.32 -20.35
N VAL A 136 -2.71 2.65 -19.13
CA VAL A 136 -3.60 2.64 -17.96
C VAL A 136 -4.41 3.93 -17.97
N PRO A 137 -5.74 3.88 -18.11
CA PRO A 137 -6.54 5.09 -18.15
C PRO A 137 -6.37 5.95 -16.89
N GLN A 138 -6.68 7.23 -17.01
CA GLN A 138 -6.81 8.13 -15.86
C GLN A 138 -7.63 7.50 -14.73
N GLY A 139 -7.11 7.52 -13.50
CA GLY A 139 -7.81 7.00 -12.31
C GLY A 139 -7.93 5.47 -12.23
N ALA A 140 -7.46 4.74 -13.24
CA ALA A 140 -7.64 3.30 -13.33
C ALA A 140 -6.47 2.50 -12.73
N LEU A 141 -6.67 1.18 -12.66
CA LEU A 141 -5.65 0.21 -12.28
C LEU A 141 -5.64 -0.92 -13.31
N VAL A 142 -4.46 -1.41 -13.67
CA VAL A 142 -4.29 -2.59 -14.53
C VAL A 142 -3.64 -3.73 -13.74
N VAL A 143 -4.06 -4.96 -14.06
CA VAL A 143 -3.45 -6.20 -13.56
C VAL A 143 -2.77 -6.90 -14.71
N SER A 144 -1.54 -7.37 -14.53
CA SER A 144 -0.83 -8.14 -15.54
C SER A 144 -1.46 -9.52 -15.75
N ASP A 145 -1.16 -10.13 -16.89
CA ASP A 145 -1.37 -11.56 -17.09
C ASP A 145 -0.58 -12.36 -16.02
N PRO A 146 -1.03 -13.58 -15.65
CA PRO A 146 -0.26 -14.47 -14.78
C PRO A 146 1.11 -14.81 -15.39
N ILE A 147 2.15 -14.75 -14.56
CA ILE A 147 3.53 -15.05 -14.95
C ILE A 147 3.95 -16.33 -14.23
N ASP A 148 4.41 -17.34 -14.99
CA ASP A 148 5.02 -18.55 -14.44
C ASP A 148 6.39 -18.21 -13.83
N PHE A 149 6.34 -17.78 -12.58
CA PHE A 149 7.46 -17.33 -11.78
C PHE A 149 7.27 -17.85 -10.36
N ALA A 150 7.86 -19.01 -10.06
CA ALA A 150 7.85 -19.56 -8.72
C ALA A 150 8.71 -18.69 -7.81
N VAL A 151 8.12 -18.15 -6.74
CA VAL A 151 8.80 -17.26 -5.80
C VAL A 151 8.62 -17.78 -4.37
N PRO A 152 9.70 -17.99 -3.60
CA PRO A 152 9.61 -18.27 -2.17
C PRO A 152 9.11 -17.07 -1.35
N ALA A 153 8.62 -17.33 -0.14
CA ALA A 153 8.38 -16.29 0.86
C ALA A 153 9.68 -15.50 1.16
N GLN A 154 9.54 -14.23 1.57
CA GLN A 154 10.66 -13.35 1.95
C GLN A 154 11.73 -13.16 0.86
N THR A 155 11.32 -13.22 -0.40
CA THR A 155 12.19 -13.02 -1.56
C THR A 155 12.16 -11.57 -2.01
N ILE A 156 13.31 -11.02 -2.41
CA ILE A 156 13.35 -9.70 -3.05
C ILE A 156 13.14 -9.85 -4.56
N LEU A 157 11.99 -9.39 -5.04
CA LEU A 157 11.68 -9.26 -6.46
C LEU A 157 12.13 -7.88 -6.96
N THR A 158 12.58 -7.85 -8.21
CA THR A 158 12.85 -6.61 -8.95
C THR A 158 11.85 -6.49 -10.09
N VAL A 159 11.07 -5.41 -10.08
CA VAL A 159 10.17 -5.02 -11.16
C VAL A 159 10.80 -3.85 -11.89
N THR A 160 11.01 -3.98 -13.19
CA THR A 160 11.54 -2.91 -14.04
C THR A 160 10.50 -2.52 -15.07
N MET A 161 10.19 -1.24 -15.20
CA MET A 161 9.27 -0.71 -16.20
C MET A 161 9.95 0.36 -17.04
N TYR A 162 9.55 0.47 -18.30
CA TYR A 162 9.99 1.51 -19.22
C TYR A 162 8.79 2.30 -19.72
N LEU A 163 8.92 3.63 -19.67
CA LEU A 163 7.96 4.59 -20.19
C LEU A 163 8.66 5.37 -21.31
N ALA A 164 8.36 5.02 -22.57
CA ALA A 164 8.95 5.71 -23.72
C ALA A 164 8.49 7.17 -23.79
N GLU A 165 7.18 7.38 -23.64
CA GLU A 165 6.55 8.70 -23.71
C GLU A 165 6.51 9.41 -22.36
N GLY A 166 6.75 8.69 -21.26
CA GLY A 166 6.48 9.20 -19.91
C GLY A 166 4.98 9.45 -19.67
N GLN A 167 4.64 9.93 -18.48
CA GLN A 167 3.29 10.41 -18.19
C GLN A 167 3.25 11.92 -18.42
N GLN A 168 2.24 12.41 -19.17
CA GLN A 168 2.08 13.83 -19.52
C GLN A 168 1.49 14.64 -18.35
N SER A 169 2.05 14.48 -17.16
CA SER A 169 1.64 15.19 -15.95
C SER A 169 2.72 15.16 -14.88
N ASN A 170 2.73 16.17 -14.01
CA ASN A 170 3.40 16.08 -12.70
C ASN A 170 2.50 15.50 -11.61
N PHE A 171 1.20 15.29 -11.87
CA PHE A 171 0.30 14.59 -10.97
C PHE A 171 0.37 13.10 -11.28
N ILE A 172 1.28 12.38 -10.63
CA ILE A 172 1.51 10.95 -10.85
C ILE A 172 1.22 10.14 -9.59
N THR A 173 0.92 8.86 -9.77
CA THR A 173 0.75 7.92 -8.64
C THR A 173 2.10 7.38 -8.17
N SER A 174 2.40 7.56 -6.88
CA SER A 174 3.60 7.01 -6.25
C SER A 174 3.35 6.55 -4.82
N HIS A 175 4.42 6.18 -4.14
CA HIS A 175 4.50 5.97 -2.71
C HIS A 175 5.89 6.44 -2.23
N PRO A 176 6.02 7.68 -1.71
CA PRO A 176 7.30 8.24 -1.28
C PRO A 176 7.90 7.56 -0.04
N GLY A 177 7.07 6.86 0.75
CA GLY A 177 7.44 6.18 1.99
C GLY A 177 8.24 4.88 1.84
N SER A 178 8.68 4.50 0.64
CA SER A 178 9.04 3.10 0.35
C SER A 178 10.14 2.49 1.24
N ARG A 179 11.09 3.31 1.72
CA ARG A 179 12.35 2.89 2.38
C ARG A 179 13.15 1.87 1.54
N ALA A 180 12.96 1.87 0.23
CA ALA A 180 13.69 1.05 -0.72
C ALA A 180 14.13 1.91 -1.90
N ALA A 181 15.40 1.85 -2.27
CA ALA A 181 15.91 2.58 -3.42
C ALA A 181 15.28 2.03 -4.71
N SER A 182 14.62 2.91 -5.46
CA SER A 182 14.27 2.71 -6.86
C SER A 182 15.34 3.39 -7.71
N TRP A 183 15.76 2.70 -8.77
CA TRP A 183 16.79 3.18 -9.69
C TRP A 183 16.17 3.64 -11.00
N LEU A 184 16.68 4.75 -11.52
CA LEU A 184 16.16 5.44 -12.69
C LEU A 184 17.29 5.61 -13.69
N THR A 185 17.03 5.38 -14.98
CA THR A 185 17.96 5.71 -16.08
C THR A 185 17.17 5.98 -17.35
N GLN A 186 17.68 6.86 -18.23
CA GLN A 186 17.05 7.08 -19.53
C GLN A 186 17.35 5.92 -20.50
N GLY A 187 16.48 5.75 -21.49
CA GLY A 187 16.53 4.65 -22.45
C GLY A 187 15.88 3.37 -21.93
N ASN A 188 15.59 2.45 -22.84
CA ASN A 188 15.00 1.16 -22.50
C ASN A 188 16.09 0.20 -21.98
N GLN A 189 16.08 -0.05 -20.67
CA GLN A 189 17.01 -0.96 -19.99
C GLN A 189 16.28 -2.06 -19.20
N VAL A 190 15.06 -2.41 -19.58
CA VAL A 190 14.24 -3.39 -18.83
C VAL A 190 14.89 -4.77 -18.71
N SER A 191 15.77 -5.13 -19.65
CA SER A 191 16.48 -6.42 -19.67
C SER A 191 17.94 -6.33 -19.22
N SER A 192 18.45 -5.13 -18.91
CA SER A 192 19.86 -4.94 -18.51
C SER A 192 20.14 -5.59 -17.16
N GLU A 193 21.25 -6.33 -17.05
CA GLU A 193 21.67 -6.96 -15.78
C GLU A 193 21.82 -5.90 -14.68
N SER A 194 22.50 -4.80 -14.98
CA SER A 194 22.58 -3.61 -14.12
C SER A 194 22.14 -2.40 -14.92
N LEU A 195 21.40 -1.49 -14.30
CA LEU A 195 21.14 -0.19 -14.92
C LEU A 195 22.43 0.62 -14.98
N SER A 196 22.65 1.31 -16.10
CA SER A 196 23.82 2.15 -16.35
C SER A 196 23.46 3.39 -17.17
N GLY A 197 24.43 4.26 -17.44
CA GLY A 197 24.27 5.46 -18.26
C GLY A 197 24.43 6.76 -17.46
N ALA A 198 24.61 7.87 -18.18
CA ALA A 198 24.92 9.17 -17.58
C ALA A 198 23.78 9.75 -16.72
N SER A 199 22.54 9.32 -16.94
CA SER A 199 21.37 9.73 -16.17
C SER A 199 21.04 8.80 -15.00
N LEU A 200 21.88 7.79 -14.70
CA LEU A 200 21.62 6.84 -13.62
C LEU A 200 21.46 7.59 -12.28
N ALA A 201 20.30 7.45 -11.66
CA ALA A 201 19.97 8.04 -10.36
C ALA A 201 19.19 7.05 -9.49
N SER A 202 19.05 7.36 -8.21
CA SER A 202 18.20 6.60 -7.30
C SER A 202 17.43 7.49 -6.35
N VAL A 203 16.24 7.04 -5.95
CA VAL A 203 15.39 7.66 -4.92
C VAL A 203 14.66 6.61 -4.10
N ALA A 204 14.31 6.92 -2.86
CA ALA A 204 13.63 5.99 -1.98
C ALA A 204 12.10 6.02 -2.13
N HIS A 205 11.57 6.00 -3.36
CA HIS A 205 10.13 6.04 -3.66
C HIS A 205 9.73 4.83 -4.53
N TRP A 206 8.50 4.34 -4.37
CA TRP A 206 7.88 3.48 -5.38
C TRP A 206 6.99 4.31 -6.32
N TYR A 207 6.95 3.97 -7.60
CA TYR A 207 6.14 4.62 -8.63
C TYR A 207 5.28 3.60 -9.35
N PHE A 208 3.99 3.91 -9.49
CA PHE A 208 2.96 3.15 -10.23
C PHE A 208 2.68 1.70 -9.77
N LEU A 209 3.66 0.93 -9.34
CA LEU A 209 3.48 -0.42 -8.81
C LEU A 209 2.76 -0.33 -7.45
N SER A 210 1.59 -0.96 -7.35
CA SER A 210 0.73 -0.86 -6.16
C SER A 210 0.50 -2.19 -5.45
N ASN A 211 0.65 -3.31 -6.15
CA ASN A 211 0.54 -4.64 -5.55
C ASN A 211 1.28 -5.71 -6.37
N VAL A 212 1.73 -6.77 -5.70
CA VAL A 212 2.18 -8.02 -6.31
C VAL A 212 1.41 -9.16 -5.64
N GLU A 213 0.75 -9.99 -6.45
CA GLU A 213 0.01 -11.15 -5.98
C GLU A 213 0.70 -12.45 -6.42
N VAL A 214 0.55 -13.48 -5.61
CA VAL A 214 0.99 -14.84 -5.90
C VAL A 214 -0.21 -15.78 -5.99
N LEU A 215 -0.10 -16.82 -6.81
CA LEU A 215 -1.04 -17.94 -6.78
C LEU A 215 -0.61 -18.93 -5.70
N ALA A 216 -1.34 -18.92 -4.57
CA ALA A 216 -1.02 -19.67 -3.36
C ALA A 216 -2.12 -20.71 -3.03
N PRO A 217 -1.87 -21.65 -2.11
CA PRO A 217 -2.89 -22.55 -1.57
C PRO A 217 -4.13 -21.81 -1.05
N ARG A 218 -5.31 -22.46 -1.12
CA ARG A 218 -6.60 -21.84 -0.81
C ARG A 218 -6.75 -21.39 0.65
N ASP A 219 -6.01 -22.02 1.57
CA ASP A 219 -5.97 -21.71 3.00
C ASP A 219 -5.09 -20.49 3.35
N SER A 220 -4.30 -19.95 2.41
CA SER A 220 -3.54 -18.72 2.63
C SER A 220 -4.48 -17.53 2.92
N LYS A 221 -4.09 -16.60 3.78
CA LYS A 221 -4.93 -15.44 4.16
C LYS A 221 -4.13 -14.15 4.06
N ALA A 222 -4.73 -13.05 3.61
CA ALA A 222 -4.04 -11.76 3.59
C ALA A 222 -4.41 -10.91 4.81
N PHE A 223 -3.41 -10.24 5.35
CA PHE A 223 -3.48 -9.25 6.41
C PHE A 223 -3.13 -7.87 5.84
N ALA A 224 -4.13 -6.99 5.78
CA ALA A 224 -3.97 -5.61 5.33
C ALA A 224 -3.80 -4.68 6.53
N ILE A 225 -2.84 -3.75 6.46
CA ILE A 225 -2.55 -2.82 7.55
C ILE A 225 -2.76 -1.40 7.05
N VAL A 226 -3.79 -0.73 7.56
CA VAL A 226 -4.08 0.67 7.30
C VAL A 226 -3.44 1.49 8.42
N GLY A 227 -2.63 2.47 8.06
CA GLY A 227 -1.95 3.30 9.05
C GLY A 227 -1.20 4.49 8.48
N ASP A 228 -0.36 5.06 9.33
CA ASP A 228 0.41 6.28 9.06
C ASP A 228 1.92 6.02 8.91
N SER A 229 2.75 7.06 9.10
CA SER A 229 4.21 7.01 9.02
C SER A 229 4.85 5.95 9.91
N ILE A 230 4.22 5.58 11.03
CA ILE A 230 4.75 4.58 11.96
C ILE A 230 4.73 3.20 11.30
N THR A 231 3.62 2.83 10.66
CA THR A 231 3.50 1.55 9.94
C THR A 231 4.19 1.60 8.59
N ASP A 232 4.20 2.75 7.93
CA ASP A 232 4.90 2.96 6.67
C ASP A 232 6.42 2.71 6.81
N GLY A 233 6.97 3.06 7.98
CA GLY A 233 8.35 2.71 8.39
C GLY A 233 9.27 3.93 8.58
N ARG A 234 8.75 5.10 8.97
CA ARG A 234 9.60 6.24 9.32
C ARG A 234 10.44 5.90 10.57
N GLY A 235 11.77 5.93 10.43
CA GLY A 235 12.70 5.51 11.49
C GLY A 235 13.32 4.14 11.26
N SER A 236 12.91 3.43 10.20
CA SER A 236 13.58 2.21 9.72
C SER A 236 14.73 2.56 8.78
N ASP A 237 15.62 1.60 8.54
CA ASP A 237 16.75 1.79 7.63
C ASP A 237 16.36 1.54 6.17
N THR A 238 16.81 2.42 5.29
CA THR A 238 16.65 2.25 3.84
C THR A 238 17.30 0.95 3.38
N ASN A 239 16.58 0.19 2.54
CA ASN A 239 16.98 -1.09 1.96
C ASN A 239 17.14 -2.27 2.96
N LYS A 240 16.74 -2.11 4.23
CA LYS A 240 16.86 -3.19 5.22
C LYS A 240 15.57 -3.98 5.45
N ASN A 241 14.40 -3.45 5.06
CA ASN A 241 13.09 -4.04 5.34
C ASN A 241 12.94 -4.37 6.84
N ASN A 242 13.19 -3.37 7.70
CA ASN A 242 13.17 -3.49 9.16
C ASN A 242 12.16 -2.55 9.83
N ARG A 243 11.06 -2.25 9.13
CA ARG A 243 9.81 -1.75 9.74
C ARG A 243 9.06 -2.89 10.41
N TRP A 244 8.16 -2.57 11.34
CA TRP A 244 7.52 -3.61 12.16
C TRP A 244 6.74 -4.67 11.37
N PRO A 245 6.05 -4.38 10.23
CA PRO A 245 5.37 -5.44 9.47
C PRO A 245 6.36 -6.42 8.83
N ASP A 246 7.52 -5.93 8.35
CA ASP A 246 8.56 -6.77 7.75
C ASP A 246 9.21 -7.69 8.80
N LEU A 247 9.43 -7.18 10.01
CA LEU A 247 9.99 -7.93 11.14
C LEU A 247 8.98 -8.96 11.68
N LEU A 248 7.71 -8.57 11.78
CA LEU A 248 6.62 -9.47 12.17
C LEU A 248 6.46 -10.60 11.15
N LEU A 249 6.50 -10.30 9.85
CA LEU A 249 6.51 -11.29 8.79
C LEU A 249 7.65 -12.30 8.99
N THR A 250 8.88 -11.83 9.23
CA THR A 250 10.03 -12.72 9.46
C THR A 250 9.82 -13.61 10.69
N ARG A 251 9.21 -13.11 11.76
CA ARG A 251 8.84 -13.90 12.94
C ARG A 251 7.73 -14.91 12.63
N LEU A 252 6.71 -14.53 11.88
CA LEU A 252 5.56 -15.38 11.52
C LEU A 252 5.97 -16.53 10.61
N GLN A 253 6.89 -16.29 9.66
CA GLN A 253 7.40 -17.32 8.76
C GLN A 253 8.21 -18.41 9.47
N LYS A 254 8.66 -18.18 10.71
CA LYS A 254 9.27 -19.23 11.56
C LYS A 254 8.23 -20.15 12.22
N ARG A 255 6.92 -19.91 11.99
CA ARG A 255 5.80 -20.72 12.52
C ARG A 255 5.06 -21.37 11.35
N PRO A 256 5.30 -22.67 11.06
CA PRO A 256 4.71 -23.35 9.90
C PRO A 256 3.18 -23.25 9.81
N SER A 257 2.47 -23.25 10.95
CA SER A 257 1.02 -23.14 10.98
C SER A 257 0.47 -21.76 10.56
N ARG A 258 1.35 -20.76 10.39
CA ARG A 258 1.00 -19.36 10.07
C ARG A 258 1.86 -18.75 8.97
N SER A 259 2.73 -19.54 8.34
CA SER A 259 3.57 -19.07 7.24
C SER A 259 2.79 -18.81 5.94
N ASN A 260 1.48 -19.10 5.93
CA ASN A 260 0.55 -18.85 4.83
C ASN A 260 -0.18 -17.49 4.95
N ILE A 261 0.15 -16.66 5.94
CA ILE A 261 -0.39 -15.30 6.09
C ILE A 261 0.46 -14.31 5.31
N ALA A 262 -0.17 -13.64 4.35
CA ALA A 262 0.45 -12.61 3.53
C ALA A 262 0.23 -11.21 4.11
N PHE A 263 1.17 -10.29 3.88
CA PHE A 263 1.15 -8.95 4.45
C PHE A 263 1.01 -7.91 3.33
N ILE A 264 0.12 -6.93 3.56
CA ILE A 264 -0.04 -5.75 2.71
C ILE A 264 0.07 -4.51 3.60
N ASN A 265 1.09 -3.70 3.36
CA ASN A 265 1.26 -2.45 4.09
C ASN A 265 0.59 -1.31 3.33
N GLN A 266 -0.63 -0.95 3.74
CA GLN A 266 -1.40 0.15 3.18
C GLN A 266 -1.26 1.42 4.02
N ALA A 267 -0.13 1.58 4.71
CA ALA A 267 0.17 2.79 5.44
C ALA A 267 0.83 3.85 4.56
N ALA A 268 0.74 5.12 4.99
CA ALA A 268 1.44 6.22 4.36
C ALA A 268 1.82 7.30 5.36
N GLY A 269 3.01 7.89 5.19
CA GLY A 269 3.43 9.03 5.98
C GLY A 269 2.39 10.15 6.05
N GLY A 270 2.19 10.72 7.23
CA GLY A 270 1.25 11.84 7.44
C GLY A 270 -0.21 11.54 7.13
N ASN A 271 -0.59 10.27 6.89
CA ASN A 271 -1.97 9.89 6.64
C ASN A 271 -2.83 10.08 7.89
N ARG A 272 -4.10 10.38 7.66
CA ARG A 272 -5.09 10.68 8.69
C ARG A 272 -6.36 9.90 8.39
N VAL A 273 -7.15 9.66 9.41
CA VAL A 273 -8.43 8.95 9.28
C VAL A 273 -9.52 9.83 8.69
N LEU A 274 -9.57 11.10 9.09
CA LEU A 274 -10.71 11.99 8.84
C LEU A 274 -10.51 12.99 7.70
N TYR A 275 -9.25 13.33 7.40
CA TYR A 275 -8.88 14.37 6.44
C TYR A 275 -7.73 13.89 5.57
N ASP A 276 -7.59 14.48 4.39
CA ASP A 276 -6.43 14.16 3.58
C ASP A 276 -5.15 14.70 4.24
N GLY A 277 -4.05 13.98 4.05
CA GLY A 277 -2.71 14.34 4.49
C GLY A 277 -1.77 14.32 3.29
N LEU A 278 -0.66 13.59 3.37
CA LEU A 278 0.18 13.30 2.19
C LEU A 278 -0.52 12.34 1.19
N GLY A 279 -1.68 11.80 1.56
CA GLY A 279 -2.58 11.03 0.71
C GLY A 279 -4.02 11.07 1.23
N PRO A 280 -4.98 10.42 0.54
CA PRO A 280 -6.39 10.47 0.94
C PRO A 280 -6.63 9.91 2.33
N ASN A 281 -7.63 10.44 3.01
CA ASN A 281 -8.03 9.97 4.34
C ASN A 281 -8.38 8.48 4.36
N ALA A 282 -8.03 7.80 5.46
CA ALA A 282 -8.21 6.35 5.62
C ALA A 282 -9.67 5.90 5.42
N LEU A 283 -10.63 6.70 5.90
CA LEU A 283 -12.05 6.39 5.79
C LEU A 283 -12.51 6.30 4.32
N SER A 284 -11.98 7.18 3.45
CA SER A 284 -12.31 7.22 2.02
C SER A 284 -11.62 6.14 1.19
N ARG A 285 -10.44 5.67 1.62
CA ARG A 285 -9.61 4.74 0.84
C ARG A 285 -9.76 3.28 1.23
N ILE A 286 -10.53 2.96 2.27
CA ILE A 286 -10.65 1.58 2.78
C ILE A 286 -11.16 0.60 1.72
N ASP A 287 -12.00 1.05 0.79
CA ASP A 287 -12.50 0.20 -0.30
C ASP A 287 -11.38 -0.18 -1.26
N ARG A 288 -10.57 0.79 -1.65
CA ARG A 288 -9.46 0.58 -2.57
C ARG A 288 -8.35 -0.23 -1.91
N ASP A 289 -8.01 0.12 -0.68
CA ASP A 289 -6.80 -0.36 -0.03
C ASP A 289 -7.01 -1.67 0.73
N VAL A 290 -8.25 -2.02 1.07
CA VAL A 290 -8.59 -3.26 1.75
C VAL A 290 -9.64 -4.08 0.99
N LEU A 291 -10.85 -3.55 0.76
CA LEU A 291 -11.95 -4.34 0.18
C LEU A 291 -11.66 -4.82 -1.26
N SER A 292 -10.92 -4.03 -2.04
CA SER A 292 -10.55 -4.35 -3.43
C SER A 292 -9.27 -5.20 -3.52
N GLN A 293 -8.67 -5.57 -2.38
CA GLN A 293 -7.53 -6.47 -2.33
C GLN A 293 -8.01 -7.91 -2.30
N SER A 294 -7.29 -8.80 -2.99
CA SER A 294 -7.72 -10.19 -3.08
C SER A 294 -7.47 -10.94 -1.77
N SER A 295 -8.46 -11.72 -1.33
CA SER A 295 -8.30 -12.68 -0.22
C SER A 295 -7.86 -12.07 1.12
N VAL A 296 -8.19 -10.81 1.39
CA VAL A 296 -8.01 -10.21 2.72
C VAL A 296 -8.95 -10.90 3.69
N GLN A 297 -8.39 -11.40 4.79
CA GLN A 297 -9.14 -12.00 5.90
C GLN A 297 -9.03 -11.15 7.17
N TYR A 298 -7.91 -10.45 7.32
CA TYR A 298 -7.63 -9.62 8.49
C TYR A 298 -7.29 -8.20 8.02
N ALA A 299 -7.82 -7.20 8.69
CA ALA A 299 -7.47 -5.80 8.47
C ALA A 299 -7.18 -5.10 9.80
N MET A 300 -6.01 -4.51 9.94
CA MET A 300 -5.65 -3.70 11.11
C MET A 300 -5.78 -2.21 10.80
N ILE A 301 -6.43 -1.47 11.70
CA ILE A 301 -6.44 -0.01 11.71
C ILE A 301 -5.47 0.45 12.80
N PHE A 302 -4.34 1.01 12.38
CA PHE A 302 -3.34 1.62 13.24
C PHE A 302 -3.00 3.02 12.74
N GLU A 303 -3.89 3.97 13.06
CA GLU A 303 -3.83 5.35 12.58
C GLU A 303 -4.46 6.31 13.62
N GLY A 304 -4.42 7.62 13.35
CA GLY A 304 -5.09 8.64 14.16
C GLY A 304 -4.14 9.60 14.88
N VAL A 305 -2.83 9.32 14.90
CA VAL A 305 -1.85 10.23 15.53
C VAL A 305 -1.80 11.58 14.83
N ASN A 306 -1.88 11.58 13.49
CA ASN A 306 -1.84 12.80 12.69
C ASN A 306 -3.15 13.60 12.81
N ASP A 307 -4.31 12.94 12.97
CA ASP A 307 -5.59 13.63 13.23
C ASP A 307 -5.51 14.44 14.54
N ILE A 308 -5.02 13.80 15.62
CA ILE A 308 -4.86 14.45 16.92
C ILE A 308 -3.77 15.53 16.87
N GLY A 309 -2.61 15.19 16.29
CA GLY A 309 -1.41 16.02 16.22
C GLY A 309 -1.56 17.27 15.38
N THR A 310 -2.43 17.25 14.36
CA THR A 310 -2.67 18.41 13.49
C THR A 310 -3.87 19.26 13.92
N THR A 311 -4.76 18.71 14.75
CA THR A 311 -5.87 19.47 15.32
C THR A 311 -5.33 20.49 16.33
N ILE A 312 -5.91 21.68 16.34
CA ILE A 312 -5.59 22.73 17.33
C ILE A 312 -5.78 22.22 18.76
N THR A 313 -5.07 22.79 19.72
CA THR A 313 -4.98 22.27 21.09
C THR A 313 -6.16 22.67 21.98
N SER A 314 -7.19 23.37 21.46
CA SER A 314 -8.34 23.74 22.29
C SER A 314 -9.11 22.51 22.76
N PRO A 315 -9.61 22.48 24.02
CA PRO A 315 -10.37 21.34 24.55
C PRO A 315 -11.57 20.95 23.68
N SER A 316 -12.23 21.93 23.06
CA SER A 316 -13.38 21.69 22.18
C SER A 316 -12.97 21.00 20.88
N ALA A 317 -11.92 21.48 20.20
CA ALA A 317 -11.45 20.87 18.96
C ALA A 317 -10.91 19.46 19.19
N GLN A 318 -10.15 19.28 20.27
CA GLN A 318 -9.61 17.98 20.71
C GLN A 318 -10.70 16.98 21.08
N ARG A 319 -11.80 17.45 21.70
CA ARG A 319 -12.99 16.62 21.92
C ARG A 319 -13.63 16.19 20.60
N ILE A 320 -13.86 17.14 19.69
CA ILE A 320 -14.50 16.88 18.39
C ILE A 320 -13.69 15.89 17.56
N VAL A 321 -12.37 16.06 17.44
CA VAL A 321 -11.55 15.15 16.63
C VAL A 321 -11.55 13.74 17.23
N GLY A 322 -11.46 13.59 18.55
CA GLY A 322 -11.53 12.27 19.19
C GLY A 322 -12.88 11.57 18.99
N ASP A 323 -14.00 12.31 19.04
CA ASP A 323 -15.33 11.75 18.80
C ASP A 323 -15.48 11.31 17.34
N ARG A 324 -14.97 12.12 16.41
CA ARG A 324 -14.98 11.80 14.98
C ARG A 324 -14.08 10.62 14.63
N LEU A 325 -12.92 10.48 15.26
CA LEU A 325 -12.05 9.30 15.10
C LEU A 325 -12.78 8.03 15.50
N ILE A 326 -13.39 8.01 16.69
CA ILE A 326 -14.18 6.87 17.16
C ILE A 326 -15.31 6.53 16.18
N ALA A 327 -16.04 7.53 15.71
CA ALA A 327 -17.10 7.32 14.73
C ALA A 327 -16.56 6.74 13.40
N ALA A 328 -15.43 7.24 12.92
CA ALA A 328 -14.79 6.75 11.69
C ALA A 328 -14.29 5.31 11.83
N TYR A 329 -13.66 4.96 12.97
CA TYR A 329 -13.26 3.58 13.26
C TYR A 329 -14.45 2.62 13.23
N LYS A 330 -15.59 3.01 13.83
CA LYS A 330 -16.82 2.22 13.76
C LYS A 330 -17.28 2.04 12.31
N GLN A 331 -17.27 3.09 11.49
CA GLN A 331 -17.68 2.99 10.08
C GLN A 331 -16.74 2.11 9.25
N MET A 332 -15.42 2.25 9.44
CA MET A 332 -14.44 1.39 8.78
C MET A 332 -14.65 -0.08 9.19
N ALA A 333 -14.82 -0.35 10.48
CA ALA A 333 -15.05 -1.69 10.98
C ALA A 333 -16.36 -2.29 10.45
N THR A 334 -17.45 -1.52 10.42
CA THR A 334 -18.73 -1.95 9.83
C THR A 334 -18.54 -2.38 8.38
N ARG A 335 -17.86 -1.58 7.55
CA ARG A 335 -17.69 -1.87 6.12
C ARG A 335 -16.82 -3.08 5.87
N LEU A 336 -15.76 -3.26 6.67
CA LEU A 336 -14.88 -4.41 6.57
C LEU A 336 -15.58 -5.70 7.02
N ARG A 337 -16.32 -5.67 8.13
CA ARG A 337 -17.11 -6.82 8.61
C ARG A 337 -18.20 -7.24 7.63
N THR A 338 -18.82 -6.30 6.93
CA THR A 338 -19.77 -6.61 5.84
C THR A 338 -19.15 -7.44 4.71
N ALA A 339 -17.83 -7.41 4.57
CA ALA A 339 -17.08 -8.21 3.62
C ALA A 339 -16.41 -9.45 4.26
N ASP A 340 -16.87 -9.87 5.45
CA ASP A 340 -16.33 -10.99 6.23
C ASP A 340 -14.83 -10.86 6.57
N ILE A 341 -14.34 -9.62 6.68
CA ILE A 341 -12.98 -9.30 7.11
C ILE A 341 -12.98 -9.08 8.62
N GLU A 342 -12.09 -9.77 9.31
CA GLU A 342 -11.83 -9.57 10.73
C GLU A 342 -11.04 -8.27 10.94
N VAL A 343 -11.56 -7.40 11.80
CA VAL A 343 -11.07 -6.02 11.97
C VAL A 343 -10.34 -5.88 13.29
N TRP A 344 -9.06 -5.60 13.21
CA TRP A 344 -8.17 -5.40 14.34
C TRP A 344 -7.90 -3.92 14.58
N GLY A 345 -7.82 -3.52 15.84
CA GLY A 345 -7.40 -2.18 16.25
C GLY A 345 -6.01 -2.21 16.84
N ALA A 346 -5.23 -1.15 16.62
CA ALA A 346 -4.04 -0.89 17.43
C ALA A 346 -4.16 0.47 18.12
N THR A 347 -3.75 0.52 19.39
CA THR A 347 -3.73 1.78 20.14
C THR A 347 -2.70 2.75 19.55
N ILE A 348 -3.04 4.04 19.49
CA ILE A 348 -2.16 5.13 19.06
C ILE A 348 -0.97 5.23 20.01
N THR A 349 0.25 5.17 19.49
CA THR A 349 1.48 5.20 20.29
C THR A 349 1.70 6.57 20.95
N PRO A 350 2.54 6.65 22.00
CA PRO A 350 2.92 7.92 22.60
C PRO A 350 3.55 8.89 21.60
N PHE A 351 3.31 10.19 21.78
CA PHE A 351 3.85 11.26 20.94
C PHE A 351 4.24 12.54 21.70
N SER A 352 4.23 12.51 23.04
CA SER A 352 4.72 13.65 23.84
C SER A 352 6.25 13.62 23.92
N ALA A 353 6.83 14.80 24.11
CA ALA A 353 8.25 15.00 24.35
C ALA A 353 8.50 15.68 25.71
N PRO A 354 9.73 15.64 26.23
CA PRO A 354 10.13 16.44 27.39
C PRO A 354 9.84 17.93 27.18
N ALA A 355 9.51 18.65 28.25
CA ALA A 355 9.12 20.06 28.18
C ALA A 355 10.19 20.99 27.57
N ASN A 356 11.46 20.60 27.65
CA ASN A 356 12.59 21.34 27.05
C ASN A 356 12.85 20.97 25.57
N TYR A 357 12.07 20.07 24.97
CA TYR A 357 12.19 19.68 23.58
C TYR A 357 11.08 20.30 22.73
N THR A 358 11.46 21.17 21.79
CA THR A 358 10.53 21.89 20.90
C THR A 358 10.36 21.25 19.52
N GLY A 359 11.11 20.18 19.24
CA GLY A 359 11.11 19.51 17.92
C GLY A 359 9.90 18.60 17.66
N GLN A 360 9.03 18.39 18.64
CA GLN A 360 7.84 17.54 18.51
C GLN A 360 6.57 18.39 18.53
N PRO A 361 6.05 18.80 17.36
CA PRO A 361 4.90 19.69 17.28
C PRO A 361 3.60 19.08 17.78
N TYR A 362 3.51 17.75 17.96
CA TYR A 362 2.31 17.07 18.47
C TYR A 362 2.24 17.03 19.99
N SER A 363 3.36 17.30 20.67
CA SER A 363 3.46 17.22 22.13
C SER A 363 2.64 18.34 22.79
N ASP A 364 1.47 17.99 23.30
CA ASP A 364 0.59 18.90 24.05
C ASP A 364 -0.30 18.10 25.02
N PRO A 365 -0.53 18.58 26.26
CA PRO A 365 -1.37 17.88 27.23
C PRO A 365 -2.80 17.60 26.77
N GLU A 366 -3.42 18.48 25.98
CA GLU A 366 -4.79 18.29 25.47
C GLU A 366 -4.83 17.21 24.40
N ARG A 367 -3.81 17.17 23.54
CA ARG A 367 -3.65 16.09 22.55
C ARG A 367 -3.43 14.74 23.22
N GLU A 368 -2.61 14.69 24.27
CA GLU A 368 -2.41 13.46 25.06
C GLU A 368 -3.72 13.02 25.73
N ARG A 369 -4.51 13.95 26.29
CA ARG A 369 -5.85 13.63 26.81
C ARG A 369 -6.75 13.01 25.74
N THR A 370 -6.76 13.55 24.53
CA THR A 370 -7.50 12.97 23.39
C THR A 370 -7.00 11.59 23.05
N ARG A 371 -5.68 11.40 22.93
CA ARG A 371 -5.07 10.10 22.63
C ARG A 371 -5.47 9.04 23.65
N GLN A 372 -5.38 9.36 24.95
CA GLN A 372 -5.78 8.45 26.03
C GLN A 372 -7.26 8.10 25.96
N ARG A 373 -8.13 9.06 25.64
CA ARG A 373 -9.57 8.82 25.48
C ARG A 373 -9.85 7.89 24.29
N VAL A 374 -9.23 8.13 23.14
CA VAL A 374 -9.38 7.27 21.95
C VAL A 374 -8.80 5.87 22.22
N ASN A 375 -7.62 5.77 22.83
CA ASN A 375 -7.02 4.49 23.17
C ASN A 375 -7.81 3.69 24.21
N ARG A 376 -8.48 4.36 25.15
CA ARG A 376 -9.40 3.70 26.07
C ARG A 376 -10.54 3.04 25.30
N TRP A 377 -11.17 3.77 24.38
CA TRP A 377 -12.21 3.22 23.52
C TRP A 377 -11.70 2.05 22.66
N ILE A 378 -10.50 2.16 22.07
CA ILE A 378 -9.89 1.05 21.30
C ILE A 378 -9.75 -0.23 22.16
N ARG A 379 -9.38 -0.10 23.43
CA ARG A 379 -9.18 -1.23 24.35
C ARG A 379 -10.48 -1.84 24.88
N GLU A 380 -11.58 -1.10 24.85
CA GLU A 380 -12.88 -1.60 25.30
C GLU A 380 -13.38 -2.70 24.35
N GLY A 381 -13.83 -3.82 24.91
CA GLY A 381 -14.24 -5.00 24.14
C GLY A 381 -15.44 -4.74 23.23
N GLY A 382 -15.49 -5.45 22.09
CA GLY A 382 -16.58 -5.37 21.11
C GLY A 382 -16.44 -4.26 20.06
N ASN A 383 -15.45 -3.38 20.17
CA ASN A 383 -15.18 -2.36 19.15
C ASN A 383 -14.42 -2.94 17.95
N PHE A 384 -13.37 -3.68 18.22
CA PHE A 384 -12.59 -4.47 17.27
C PHE A 384 -12.69 -5.96 17.61
N ASP A 385 -12.43 -6.81 16.63
CA ASP A 385 -12.43 -8.26 16.80
C ASP A 385 -11.19 -8.67 17.60
N GLU A 386 -10.06 -7.99 17.39
CA GLU A 386 -8.83 -8.10 18.19
C GLU A 386 -8.16 -6.74 18.39
N VAL A 387 -7.37 -6.59 19.46
CA VAL A 387 -6.68 -5.34 19.80
C VAL A 387 -5.22 -5.59 20.14
N VAL A 388 -4.32 -4.81 19.54
CA VAL A 388 -2.88 -4.81 19.89
C VAL A 388 -2.50 -3.48 20.55
N ASP A 389 -2.10 -3.53 21.81
CA ASP A 389 -1.77 -2.35 22.63
C ASP A 389 -0.34 -1.85 22.36
N PHE A 390 -0.11 -1.27 21.17
CA PHE A 390 1.16 -0.65 20.79
C PHE A 390 1.57 0.51 21.69
N ASP A 391 0.62 1.21 22.33
CA ASP A 391 0.92 2.23 23.33
C ASP A 391 1.68 1.61 24.50
N ARG A 392 1.14 0.55 25.09
CA ARG A 392 1.78 -0.14 26.21
C ARG A 392 3.12 -0.76 25.82
N ILE A 393 3.27 -1.21 24.58
CA ILE A 393 4.51 -1.85 24.10
C ILE A 393 5.67 -0.84 24.00
N LEU A 394 5.39 0.40 23.60
CA LEU A 394 6.43 1.39 23.30
C LEU A 394 6.59 2.52 24.31
N ARG A 395 5.62 2.74 25.20
CA ARG A 395 5.68 3.86 26.15
C ARG A 395 6.75 3.70 27.21
N ASP A 396 7.27 4.83 27.67
CA ASP A 396 8.06 4.88 28.88
C ASP A 396 7.18 4.54 30.09
N GLU A 397 7.68 3.69 31.00
CA GLU A 397 6.91 3.26 32.16
C GLU A 397 6.73 4.37 33.21
N LYS A 398 7.68 5.32 33.29
CA LYS A 398 7.64 6.44 34.22
C LYS A 398 6.92 7.65 33.63
N VAL A 399 7.00 7.83 32.30
CA VAL A 399 6.32 8.90 31.58
C VAL A 399 5.49 8.33 30.41
N PRO A 400 4.31 7.73 30.67
CA PRO A 400 3.53 6.99 29.65
C PRO A 400 3.06 7.77 28.42
N SER A 401 3.19 9.10 28.42
CA SER A 401 2.90 9.95 27.27
C SER A 401 4.05 10.04 26.26
N GLN A 402 5.24 9.53 26.61
CA GLN A 402 6.43 9.51 25.77
C GLN A 402 6.80 8.09 25.33
N LEU A 403 7.47 7.98 24.19
CA LEU A 403 8.15 6.74 23.81
C LEU A 403 9.28 6.45 24.79
N LYS A 404 9.47 5.18 25.14
CA LYS A 404 10.66 4.75 25.88
C LYS A 404 11.89 5.13 25.05
N MET A 405 12.89 5.73 25.69
CA MET A 405 14.03 6.33 24.97
C MET A 405 14.75 5.34 24.03
N GLU A 406 14.86 4.08 24.43
CA GLU A 406 15.47 3.02 23.60
C GLU A 406 14.72 2.77 22.27
N TYR A 407 13.43 3.10 22.20
CA TYR A 407 12.59 2.94 21.01
C TYR A 407 12.40 4.23 20.23
N ASN A 408 12.83 5.38 20.75
CA ASN A 408 12.63 6.67 20.12
C ASN A 408 13.65 6.89 18.99
N SER A 409 13.20 7.34 17.80
CA SER A 409 14.11 7.76 16.71
C SER A 409 14.73 9.16 16.92
N GLY A 410 14.37 9.83 18.01
CA GLY A 410 14.86 11.15 18.39
C GLY A 410 13.86 12.28 18.19
N ASP A 411 12.68 12.00 17.61
CA ASP A 411 11.60 12.98 17.41
C ASP A 411 10.43 12.79 18.37
N TYR A 412 10.44 11.76 19.22
CA TYR A 412 9.40 11.43 20.20
C TYR A 412 8.04 11.01 19.60
N LEU A 413 7.97 10.73 18.29
CA LEU A 413 6.78 10.22 17.61
C LEU A 413 7.05 8.88 16.91
N HIS A 414 8.18 8.77 16.23
CA HIS A 414 8.49 7.59 15.43
C HIS A 414 9.37 6.60 16.20
N PRO A 415 9.05 5.29 16.12
CA PRO A 415 9.96 4.27 16.59
C PRO A 415 11.23 4.20 15.73
N ASN A 416 12.37 3.97 16.37
CA ASN A 416 13.57 3.51 15.67
C ASN A 416 13.47 1.99 15.37
N VAL A 417 14.51 1.42 14.78
CA VAL A 417 14.58 -0.03 14.46
C VAL A 417 14.38 -0.92 15.70
N ALA A 418 14.91 -0.54 16.86
CA ALA A 418 14.70 -1.29 18.11
C ALA A 418 13.22 -1.23 18.56
N GLY A 419 12.57 -0.08 18.42
CA GLY A 419 11.14 0.07 18.65
C GLY A 419 10.29 -0.78 17.70
N TYR A 420 10.64 -0.82 16.41
CA TYR A 420 9.97 -1.69 15.45
C TYR A 420 10.18 -3.18 15.73
N GLN A 421 11.37 -3.58 16.15
CA GLN A 421 11.63 -4.94 16.62
C GLN A 421 10.77 -5.27 17.84
N ARG A 422 10.66 -4.34 18.79
CA ARG A 422 9.82 -4.51 19.99
C ARG A 422 8.34 -4.71 19.63
N LEU A 423 7.80 -3.94 18.69
CA LEU A 423 6.44 -4.14 18.16
C LEU A 423 6.28 -5.55 17.58
N ALA A 424 7.20 -5.96 16.70
CA ALA A 424 7.16 -7.26 16.04
C ALA A 424 7.25 -8.45 17.04
N ASP A 425 8.09 -8.33 18.07
CA ASP A 425 8.27 -9.37 19.09
C ASP A 425 7.07 -9.47 20.05
N SER A 426 6.43 -8.35 20.32
CA SER A 426 5.28 -8.27 21.24
C SER A 426 3.95 -8.56 20.57
N PHE A 427 3.88 -8.50 19.23
CA PHE A 427 2.65 -8.79 18.49
C PHE A 427 2.15 -10.22 18.80
N PRO A 428 0.89 -10.40 19.21
CA PRO A 428 0.35 -11.72 19.51
C PRO A 428 0.18 -12.51 18.21
N LEU A 429 0.88 -13.64 18.04
CA LEU A 429 0.70 -14.44 16.81
C LEU A 429 -0.56 -15.32 16.84
N HIS A 430 -1.13 -15.55 18.03
CA HIS A 430 -2.25 -16.47 18.20
C HIS A 430 -3.57 -15.95 17.64
N ILE A 431 -3.68 -14.65 17.39
CA ILE A 431 -4.86 -14.02 16.77
C ILE A 431 -4.97 -14.32 15.26
N PHE A 432 -3.92 -14.88 14.63
CA PHE A 432 -3.97 -15.41 13.25
C PHE A 432 -4.45 -16.85 13.18
#